data_AF-A0A1M3TAM6-F1
#
_entry.id   AF-A0A1M3TAM6-F1
#
_cell.length_a   1.000
_cell.length_b   1.000
_cell.length_c   1.000
_cell.angle_alpha   90.00
_cell.angle_beta   90.00
_cell.angle_gamma   90.00
#
_symmetry.space_group_name_H-M   'P 1'
#
loop_
_entity.id
_entity.type
_entity.pdbx_description
1 polymer ?
#
loop_
_entity_poly.entity_id
_entity_poly.type
_entity_poly.pdbx_seq_one_letter_code
_entity_poly.pdbx_strand_id
1 'polypeptide(L)'
;MEYIPDVHPIDLSNYSAKRIRKPRQILFEMHRAGVYHGDPYPRNMMVQVKSDRVLWMDFDRAETFMSESIKQSHLDWLECEQRMMDEFVDGLTADVKLRRIHETWICYYEYV
;
A
#
# COMPACT_ATOMS: atom_id res chain seq x y z
N MET A 1 -10.87 14.97 8.90
CA MET A 1 -10.56 14.31 7.62
C MET A 1 -11.13 15.13 6.49
N GLU A 2 -10.34 15.41 5.45
CA GLU A 2 -10.82 16.03 4.21
C GLU A 2 -11.67 15.01 3.43
N TYR A 3 -12.81 15.43 2.88
CA TYR A 3 -13.60 14.58 1.99
C TYR A 3 -12.98 14.57 0.58
N ILE A 4 -12.60 13.39 0.10
CA ILE A 4 -12.08 13.21 -1.25
C ILE A 4 -13.10 12.39 -2.05
N PRO A 5 -13.75 12.96 -3.08
CA PRO A 5 -14.75 12.25 -3.86
C PRO A 5 -14.11 11.22 -4.81
N ASP A 6 -14.89 10.20 -5.17
CA ASP A 6 -14.55 9.23 -6.24
C ASP A 6 -13.26 8.44 -5.99
N VAL A 7 -12.98 8.12 -4.72
CA VAL A 7 -11.85 7.28 -4.30
C VAL A 7 -12.37 5.91 -3.90
N HIS A 8 -11.72 4.86 -4.38
CA HIS A 8 -12.08 3.47 -4.10
C HIS A 8 -10.81 2.68 -3.73
N PRO A 9 -10.88 1.66 -2.87
CA PRO A 9 -9.73 0.80 -2.61
C PRO A 9 -9.20 0.21 -3.92
N ILE A 10 -7.88 0.07 -4.03
CA ILE A 10 -7.27 -0.53 -5.20
C ILE A 10 -7.76 -1.99 -5.35
N ASP A 11 -8.14 -2.37 -6.57
CA ASP A 11 -8.60 -3.72 -6.90
C ASP A 11 -8.40 -4.03 -8.40
N LEU A 12 -8.93 -5.15 -8.87
CA LEU A 12 -8.87 -5.53 -10.29
C LEU A 12 -9.62 -4.56 -11.21
N SER A 13 -10.71 -3.95 -10.74
CA SER A 13 -11.59 -3.10 -11.55
C SER A 13 -10.95 -1.74 -11.86
N ASN A 14 -10.11 -1.23 -10.96
CA ASN A 14 -9.44 0.05 -11.09
C ASN A 14 -7.92 -0.04 -11.35
N TYR A 15 -7.43 -1.26 -11.60
CA TYR A 15 -6.03 -1.52 -11.91
C TYR A 15 -5.54 -0.77 -13.16
N SER A 16 -4.31 -0.27 -13.08
CA SER A 16 -3.49 0.03 -14.25
C SER A 16 -2.01 -0.09 -13.89
N ALA A 17 -1.16 -0.41 -14.88
CA ALA A 17 0.28 -0.52 -14.67
C ALA A 17 0.92 0.78 -14.11
N LYS A 18 0.31 1.93 -14.40
CA LYS A 18 0.73 3.23 -13.85
C LYS A 18 0.31 3.39 -12.40
N ARG A 19 -0.89 2.96 -12.02
CA ARG A 19 -1.43 3.09 -10.66
C ARG A 19 -0.75 2.15 -9.69
N ILE A 20 -0.55 0.89 -10.06
CA ILE A 20 -0.03 -0.14 -9.15
C ILE A 20 1.39 0.15 -8.64
N ARG A 21 2.17 0.97 -9.37
CA ARG A 21 3.50 1.41 -8.93
C ARG A 21 3.46 2.51 -7.87
N LYS A 22 2.36 3.25 -7.77
CA LYS A 22 2.23 4.40 -6.87
C LYS A 22 2.17 4.01 -5.40
N PRO A 23 1.42 2.96 -4.98
CA PRO A 23 1.44 2.54 -3.59
C PRO A 23 2.84 2.27 -3.06
N ARG A 24 3.63 1.49 -3.81
CA ARG A 24 5.04 1.21 -3.53
C ARG A 24 5.88 2.47 -3.42
N GLN A 25 5.72 3.42 -4.36
CA GLN A 25 6.46 4.68 -4.33
C GLN A 25 6.08 5.53 -3.10
N ILE A 26 4.79 5.64 -2.79
CA ILE A 26 4.34 6.45 -1.65
C ILE A 26 4.85 5.83 -0.34
N LEU A 27 4.78 4.50 -0.19
CA LEU A 27 5.30 3.78 0.97
C LEU A 27 6.81 4.02 1.15
N PHE A 28 7.57 3.96 0.07
CA PHE A 28 8.99 4.29 0.10
C PHE A 28 9.26 5.73 0.60
N GLU A 29 8.45 6.70 0.16
CA GLU A 29 8.59 8.08 0.67
C GLU A 29 8.16 8.22 2.14
N MET A 30 7.16 7.46 2.61
CA MET A 30 6.82 7.37 4.03
C MET A 30 8.01 6.86 4.85
N HIS A 31 8.63 5.75 4.41
CA HIS A 31 9.80 5.17 5.07
C HIS A 31 10.96 6.17 5.11
N ARG A 32 11.22 6.88 3.99
CA ARG A 32 12.24 7.96 3.94
C ARG A 32 11.93 9.11 4.90
N ALA A 33 10.66 9.41 5.13
CA ALA A 33 10.22 10.42 6.08
C ALA A 33 10.22 9.94 7.53
N GLY A 34 10.63 8.69 7.79
CA GLY A 34 10.67 8.11 9.14
C GLY A 34 9.32 7.59 9.62
N VAL A 35 8.42 7.24 8.69
CA VAL A 35 7.06 6.76 8.99
C VAL A 35 6.95 5.29 8.59
N TYR A 36 6.62 4.43 9.54
CA TYR A 36 6.13 3.07 9.34
C TYR A 36 4.61 3.10 9.36
N HIS A 37 3.93 2.48 8.39
CA HIS A 37 2.47 2.54 8.32
C HIS A 37 1.80 1.51 9.24
N GLY A 38 2.30 0.27 9.27
CA GLY A 38 1.80 -0.80 10.14
C GLY A 38 0.47 -1.43 9.72
N ASP A 39 -0.07 -1.03 8.57
CA ASP A 39 -1.29 -1.61 7.99
C ASP A 39 -1.33 -1.49 6.45
N PRO A 40 -0.35 -2.06 5.72
CA PRO A 40 -0.12 -1.78 4.30
C PRO A 40 -1.07 -2.52 3.34
N TYR A 41 -2.34 -2.69 3.71
CA TYR A 41 -3.32 -3.50 2.97
C TYR A 41 -4.14 -2.67 1.96
N PRO A 42 -4.66 -3.30 0.89
CA PRO A 42 -5.38 -2.62 -0.19
C PRO A 42 -6.56 -1.74 0.23
N ARG A 43 -7.23 -2.05 1.35
CA ARG A 43 -8.30 -1.22 1.92
C ARG A 43 -7.86 0.21 2.24
N ASN A 44 -6.56 0.41 2.52
CA ASN A 44 -5.96 1.69 2.88
C ASN A 44 -5.33 2.40 1.69
N MET A 45 -5.28 1.75 0.52
CA MET A 45 -4.71 2.25 -0.71
C MET A 45 -5.81 2.66 -1.69
N MET A 46 -6.15 3.94 -1.74
CA MET A 46 -7.28 4.42 -2.53
C MET A 46 -6.86 4.97 -3.90
N VAL A 47 -7.66 4.68 -4.91
CA VAL A 47 -7.50 5.13 -6.29
C VAL A 47 -8.63 6.09 -6.66
N GLN A 48 -8.27 7.26 -7.18
CA GLN A 48 -9.19 8.15 -7.86
C GLN A 48 -9.07 7.94 -9.38
N VAL A 49 -10.02 7.20 -9.96
CA VAL A 49 -9.91 6.69 -11.34
C VAL A 49 -9.76 7.81 -12.38
N LYS A 50 -10.46 8.94 -12.21
CA LYS A 50 -10.44 10.04 -13.19
C LYS A 50 -9.11 10.79 -13.27
N SER A 51 -8.35 10.83 -12.17
CA SER A 51 -7.11 11.62 -12.06
C SER A 51 -5.84 10.77 -11.95
N ASP A 52 -5.98 9.44 -11.91
CA ASP A 52 -4.94 8.49 -11.52
C ASP A 52 -4.32 8.76 -10.14
N ARG A 53 -4.93 9.60 -9.30
CA ARG A 53 -4.40 9.88 -7.95
C ARG A 53 -4.49 8.60 -7.12
N VAL A 54 -3.42 8.31 -6.40
CA VAL A 54 -3.37 7.23 -5.39
C VAL A 54 -3.13 7.88 -4.05
N LEU A 55 -3.86 7.41 -3.05
CA LEU A 55 -3.85 7.90 -1.69
C LEU A 55 -3.59 6.74 -0.75
N TRP A 56 -2.89 7.04 0.33
CA TRP A 56 -2.79 6.17 1.48
C TRP A 56 -3.61 6.80 2.61
N MET A 57 -4.35 5.98 3.34
CA MET A 57 -5.21 6.40 4.44
C MET A 57 -4.99 5.49 5.64
N ASP A 58 -5.61 5.85 6.77
CA ASP A 58 -5.63 5.04 8.00
C ASP A 58 -4.25 4.82 8.62
N PHE A 59 -3.74 5.89 9.24
CA PHE A 59 -2.45 5.90 9.93
C PHE A 59 -2.59 5.60 11.44
N ASP A 60 -3.70 5.00 11.88
CA ASP A 60 -3.94 4.76 13.32
C ASP A 60 -2.95 3.75 13.93
N ARG A 61 -2.31 2.93 13.09
CA ARG A 61 -1.21 2.01 13.47
C ARG A 61 0.18 2.53 13.13
N ALA A 62 0.28 3.73 12.58
CA ALA A 62 1.54 4.25 12.11
C ALA A 62 2.45 4.63 13.26
N GLU A 63 3.75 4.38 13.09
CA GLU A 63 4.79 4.79 14.03
C GLU A 63 5.81 5.69 13.33
N THR A 64 6.27 6.71 14.05
CA THR A 64 7.34 7.60 13.58
C THR A 64 8.61 7.36 14.37
N PHE A 65 9.74 7.32 13.68
CA PHE A 65 11.06 7.18 14.30
C PHE A 65 11.96 8.31 13.86
N MET A 66 12.61 8.95 14.85
CA MET A 66 13.65 9.93 14.57
C MET A 66 14.90 9.19 14.11
N SER A 67 15.62 9.74 13.13
CA SER A 67 16.86 9.15 12.57
C SER A 67 17.88 8.80 13.65
N GLU A 68 17.92 9.56 14.74
CA GLU A 68 18.82 9.41 15.89
C GLU A 68 18.46 8.21 16.80
N SER A 69 17.27 7.63 16.61
CA SER A 69 16.66 6.62 17.50
C SER A 69 16.22 5.34 16.79
N ILE A 70 16.60 5.16 15.52
CA ILE A 70 16.28 3.95 14.75
C ILE A 70 16.98 2.75 15.37
N LYS A 71 16.19 1.76 15.78
CA LYS A 71 16.65 0.44 16.21
C LYS A 71 16.64 -0.51 15.03
N GLN A 72 17.40 -1.60 15.13
CA GLN A 72 17.37 -2.68 14.12
C GLN A 72 15.95 -3.20 13.90
N SER A 73 15.15 -3.36 14.96
CA SER A 73 13.75 -3.79 14.85
C SER A 73 12.90 -2.86 13.97
N HIS A 74 13.16 -1.55 13.98
CA HIS A 74 12.44 -0.62 13.11
C HIS A 74 12.84 -0.83 11.64
N LEU A 75 14.14 -1.08 11.38
CA LEU A 75 14.61 -1.40 10.03
C LEU A 75 13.98 -2.69 9.51
N ASP A 76 13.89 -3.71 10.37
CA ASP A 76 13.27 -5.00 10.03
C ASP A 76 11.77 -4.84 9.71
N TRP A 77 11.07 -3.94 10.42
CA TRP A 77 9.66 -3.62 10.14
C TRP A 77 9.48 -2.92 8.80
N LEU A 78 10.32 -1.94 8.48
CA LEU A 78 10.27 -1.24 7.20
C LEU A 78 10.58 -2.18 6.04
N GLU A 79 11.58 -3.06 6.19
CA GLU A 79 11.92 -4.08 5.21
C GLU A 79 10.75 -5.06 5.00
N CYS A 80 10.14 -5.54 6.09
CA CYS A 80 8.96 -6.41 6.00
C CYS A 80 7.80 -5.73 5.26
N GLU A 81 7.50 -4.48 5.60
CA GLU A 81 6.43 -3.71 4.97
C GLU A 81 6.70 -3.43 3.48
N GLN A 82 7.95 -3.09 3.13
CA GLN A 82 8.36 -2.94 1.74
C GLN A 82 8.25 -4.25 0.95
N ARG A 83 8.67 -5.38 1.53
CA ARG A 83 8.56 -6.70 0.89
C ARG A 83 7.11 -7.10 0.65
N MET A 84 6.23 -6.91 1.64
CA MET A 84 4.79 -7.16 1.47
C MET A 84 4.20 -6.33 0.33
N MET A 85 4.62 -5.06 0.20
CA MET A 85 4.17 -4.19 -0.88
C MET A 85 4.67 -4.63 -2.25
N ASP A 86 5.93 -5.07 -2.34
CA ASP A 86 6.52 -5.59 -3.58
C ASP A 86 5.77 -6.86 -4.04
N GLU A 87 5.51 -7.79 -3.12
CA GLU A 87 4.72 -9.00 -3.36
C GLU A 87 3.28 -8.67 -3.80
N PHE A 88 2.64 -7.68 -3.16
CA PHE A 88 1.30 -7.23 -3.55
C PHE A 88 1.25 -6.66 -4.98
N VAL A 89 2.23 -5.83 -5.35
CA VAL A 89 2.31 -5.22 -6.69
C VAL A 89 2.45 -6.29 -7.77
N ASP A 90 3.33 -7.26 -7.55
CA ASP A 90 3.56 -8.36 -8.48
C ASP A 90 2.35 -9.31 -8.53
N GLY A 91 1.79 -9.63 -7.36
CA GLY A 91 0.60 -10.48 -7.23
C GLY A 91 -0.61 -9.88 -7.93
N LEU A 92 -0.91 -8.59 -7.74
CA LEU A 92 -2.07 -7.97 -8.39
C LEU A 92 -1.88 -7.91 -9.91
N THR A 93 -0.63 -7.69 -10.36
CA THR A 93 -0.29 -7.75 -11.78
C THR A 93 -0.53 -9.15 -12.37
N ALA A 94 -0.30 -10.22 -11.61
CA ALA A 94 -0.62 -11.58 -12.00
C ALA A 94 -2.14 -11.84 -11.99
N ASP A 95 -2.85 -11.40 -10.95
CA ASP A 95 -4.30 -11.57 -10.81
C ASP A 95 -5.09 -10.88 -11.93
N VAL A 96 -4.62 -9.73 -12.42
CA VAL A 96 -5.20 -9.07 -13.61
C VAL A 96 -5.09 -9.93 -14.86
N LYS A 97 -3.97 -10.65 -15.04
CA LYS A 97 -3.82 -11.58 -16.18
C LYS A 97 -4.77 -12.77 -16.05
N LEU A 98 -5.01 -13.24 -14.82
CA LEU A 98 -5.95 -14.31 -14.51
C LEU A 98 -7.42 -13.85 -14.49
N ARG A 99 -7.67 -12.53 -14.48
CA ARG A 99 -9.00 -11.90 -14.32
C ARG A 99 -9.73 -12.33 -13.03
N ARG A 100 -8.98 -12.71 -11.99
CA ARG A 100 -9.50 -13.07 -10.67
C ARG A 100 -8.42 -12.88 -9.61
N ILE A 101 -8.83 -12.60 -8.38
CA ILE A 101 -7.92 -12.56 -7.23
C ILE A 101 -7.47 -13.99 -6.90
N HIS A 102 -6.17 -14.20 -6.87
CA HIS A 102 -5.54 -15.47 -6.52
C HIS A 102 -4.27 -15.22 -5.69
N GLU A 103 -3.28 -14.54 -6.26
CA GLU A 103 -2.01 -14.22 -5.60
C GLU A 103 -2.21 -13.22 -4.45
N THR A 104 -3.10 -12.26 -4.62
CA THR A 104 -3.36 -11.22 -3.60
C THR A 104 -4.51 -11.55 -2.67
N TRP A 105 -5.03 -12.79 -2.69
CA TRP A 105 -6.20 -13.18 -1.90
C TRP A 105 -6.06 -12.84 -0.42
N ILE A 106 -4.90 -13.17 0.15
CA ILE A 106 -4.59 -12.92 1.56
C ILE A 106 -4.66 -11.42 1.91
N CYS A 107 -4.23 -10.55 1.00
CA CYS A 107 -4.25 -9.09 1.19
C CYS A 107 -5.67 -8.52 1.26
N TYR A 108 -6.64 -9.16 0.59
CA TYR A 108 -8.02 -8.69 0.51
C TYR A 108 -8.97 -9.35 1.50
N TYR A 109 -8.69 -10.56 1.98
CA TYR A 109 -9.69 -11.37 2.68
C TYR A 109 -9.27 -11.96 4.02
N GLU A 110 -7.97 -12.05 4.32
CA GLU A 110 -7.51 -12.66 5.58
C GLU A 110 -7.27 -11.64 6.68
N TYR A 111 -6.92 -10.40 6.31
CA TYR A 111 -6.50 -9.34 7.24
C TYR A 111 -7.51 -8.17 7.33
N VAL A 112 -8.79 -8.43 7.08
CA VAL A 112 -9.89 -7.43 7.11
C VAL A 112 -10.64 -7.46 8.44
#